data_AF-A0A843K6D1-F1
#
_entry.id   AF-A0A843K6D1-F1
#
_cell.length_a   1.000
_cell.length_b   1.000
_cell.length_c   1.000
_cell.angle_alpha   90.00
_cell.angle_beta   90.00
_cell.angle_gamma   90.00
#
_symmetry.space_group_name_H-M   'P 1'
#
loop_
_entity.id
_entity.type
_entity.pdbx_description
1 polymer ?
#
loop_
_entity_poly.entity_id
_entity_poly.type
_entity_poly.pdbx_seq_one_letter_code
_entity_poly.pdbx_strand_id
1 'polypeptide(L)'
;MPNEPYLPRIPGWSGPEKAIGDMFRWGKKIANNRLIIRYLKDKASGNYVTEGIFWDVSKLIGGQRWFIKNGKKFELEFKLTSWGDLQTEDGDLAVTGRGLGETIEEDVSTPERMATYLEQLAK
;
A
#
# COMPACT_ATOMS: atom_id res chain seq x y z
N MET A 1 6.02 26.62 0.96
CA MET A 1 5.37 26.03 2.15
C MET A 1 5.20 24.54 1.88
N PRO A 2 5.39 23.63 2.85
CA PRO A 2 5.02 22.23 2.64
C PRO A 2 3.50 22.21 2.36
N ASN A 3 3.09 21.64 1.23
CA ASN A 3 1.68 21.47 0.94
C ASN A 3 1.06 20.58 2.02
N GLU A 4 -0.07 21.01 2.58
CA GLU A 4 -0.86 20.18 3.48
C GLU A 4 -1.22 18.86 2.76
N PRO A 5 -1.24 17.73 3.48
CA PRO A 5 -1.59 16.45 2.88
C PRO A 5 -3.03 16.50 2.36
N TYR A 6 -3.23 16.05 1.12
CA TYR A 6 -4.56 15.80 0.57
C TYR A 6 -5.11 14.47 1.10
N LEU A 7 -6.19 14.52 1.88
CA LEU A 7 -6.73 13.38 2.63
C LEU A 7 -8.17 13.04 2.20
N PRO A 8 -8.36 12.39 1.04
CA PRO A 8 -9.68 12.06 0.53
C PRO A 8 -10.38 10.97 1.34
N ARG A 9 -11.71 11.02 1.36
CA ARG A 9 -12.55 9.86 1.69
C ARG A 9 -12.70 9.01 0.45
N ILE A 10 -12.39 7.71 0.56
CA ILE A 10 -12.44 6.77 -0.55
C ILE A 10 -13.61 5.80 -0.31
N PRO A 11 -14.63 5.72 -1.20
CA PRO A 11 -15.80 4.87 -1.00
C PRO A 11 -15.44 3.39 -0.78
N GLY A 12 -15.93 2.82 0.32
CA GLY A 12 -15.71 1.41 0.66
C GLY A 12 -14.31 1.08 1.20
N TRP A 13 -13.49 2.09 1.50
CA TRP A 13 -12.23 1.96 2.22
C TRP A 13 -12.36 2.54 3.64
N SER A 14 -11.62 1.98 4.61
CA SER A 14 -11.38 2.61 5.89
C SER A 14 -10.34 3.74 5.76
N GLY A 15 -10.35 4.70 6.68
CA GLY A 15 -9.43 5.84 6.68
C GLY A 15 -9.96 7.12 5.99
N PRO A 16 -9.12 8.17 5.86
CA PRO A 16 -7.70 8.20 6.22
C PRO A 16 -7.46 8.14 7.72
N GLU A 17 -6.61 7.22 8.14
CA GLU A 17 -6.11 7.14 9.53
C GLU A 17 -4.66 7.61 9.57
N LYS A 18 -4.30 8.38 10.60
CA LYS A 18 -2.89 8.71 10.86
C LYS A 18 -2.21 7.49 11.47
N ALA A 19 -1.20 6.97 10.79
CA ALA A 19 -0.47 5.77 11.22
C ALA A 19 0.76 6.14 12.08
N ILE A 20 1.89 6.46 11.44
CA ILE A 20 3.12 6.92 12.10
C ILE A 20 3.68 8.17 11.42
N GLY A 21 4.13 9.14 12.22
CA GLY A 21 4.73 10.38 11.70
C GLY A 21 3.77 11.14 10.79
N ASP A 22 4.22 11.49 9.58
CA ASP A 22 3.44 12.14 8.53
C ASP A 22 2.87 11.12 7.51
N MET A 23 2.48 9.93 7.99
CA MET A 23 1.88 8.89 7.17
C MET A 23 0.38 8.74 7.46
N PHE A 24 -0.40 8.70 6.39
CA PHE A 24 -1.82 8.38 6.40
C PHE A 24 -2.07 7.06 5.68
N ARG A 25 -3.08 6.32 6.12
CA ARG A 25 -3.42 5.02 5.54
C ARG A 25 -4.91 4.89 5.23
N TRP A 26 -5.18 4.10 4.20
CA TRP A 26 -6.50 3.53 3.92
C TRP A 26 -6.38 2.02 3.82
N GLY A 27 -7.42 1.32 4.25
CA GLY A 27 -7.50 -0.13 4.18
C GLY A 27 -8.78 -0.60 3.51
N LYS A 28 -8.71 -1.70 2.76
CA LYS A 28 -9.89 -2.40 2.27
C LYS A 28 -9.65 -3.89 2.23
N LYS A 29 -10.69 -4.66 2.56
CA LYS A 29 -10.72 -6.11 2.42
C LYS A 29 -11.68 -6.47 1.29
N ILE A 30 -11.21 -7.25 0.33
CA ILE A 30 -12.03 -7.79 -0.77
C ILE A 30 -11.80 -9.29 -0.82
N ALA A 31 -12.82 -10.08 -0.52
CA ALA A 31 -12.70 -11.53 -0.36
C ALA A 31 -11.52 -11.89 0.57
N ASN A 32 -10.53 -12.64 0.06
CA ASN A 32 -9.31 -13.02 0.78
C ASN A 32 -8.14 -12.04 0.59
N ASN A 33 -8.34 -10.94 -0.12
CA ASN A 33 -7.32 -9.95 -0.39
C ASN A 33 -7.39 -8.78 0.60
N ARG A 34 -6.23 -8.31 1.04
CA ARG A 34 -6.06 -7.09 1.82
C ARG A 34 -5.36 -6.04 0.97
N LEU A 35 -5.99 -4.88 0.85
CA LEU A 35 -5.50 -3.74 0.10
C LEU A 35 -5.18 -2.61 1.07
N ILE A 36 -4.01 -1.99 0.92
CA ILE A 36 -3.57 -0.89 1.78
C ILE A 36 -3.02 0.22 0.89
N ILE A 37 -3.37 1.45 1.20
CA ILE A 37 -2.79 2.65 0.60
C ILE A 37 -2.04 3.37 1.70
N ARG A 38 -0.80 3.77 1.43
CA ARG A 38 -0.02 4.66 2.29
C ARG A 38 0.22 5.97 1.58
N TYR A 39 -0.02 7.06 2.27
CA TYR A 39 0.28 8.40 1.80
C TYR A 39 1.21 9.06 2.81
N LEU A 40 2.48 9.15 2.44
CA LEU A 40 3.54 9.53 3.35
C LEU A 40 4.40 10.63 2.76
N LYS A 41 4.94 11.47 3.64
CA LYS A 41 5.90 12.50 3.25
C LYS A 41 7.26 11.87 2.94
N ASP A 42 7.67 11.96 1.68
CA ASP A 42 8.99 11.54 1.23
C ASP A 42 10.06 12.44 1.86
N LYS A 43 11.05 11.84 2.54
CA LYS A 43 12.06 12.59 3.30
C LYS A 43 13.02 13.37 2.41
N ALA A 44 13.26 12.90 1.19
CA ALA A 44 14.21 13.52 0.27
C ALA A 44 13.61 14.75 -0.41
N SER A 45 12.37 14.63 -0.91
CA SER A 45 11.68 15.69 -1.65
C SER A 45 10.78 16.57 -0.79
N GLY A 46 10.38 16.12 0.40
CA GLY A 46 9.41 16.79 1.26
C GLY A 46 7.97 16.73 0.74
N ASN A 47 7.74 16.10 -0.41
CA ASN A 47 6.42 15.91 -1.02
C ASN A 47 5.76 14.65 -0.49
N TYR A 48 4.42 14.63 -0.50
CA TYR A 48 3.69 13.41 -0.21
C TYR A 48 3.69 12.47 -1.43
N VAL A 49 3.91 11.19 -1.18
CA VAL A 49 3.89 10.12 -2.19
C VAL A 49 2.83 9.09 -1.82
N THR A 50 2.16 8.58 -2.85
CA THR A 50 1.18 7.50 -2.71
C THR A 50 1.87 6.16 -2.98
N GLU A 51 1.70 5.23 -2.06
CA GLU A 51 2.14 3.85 -2.17
C GLU A 51 0.95 2.90 -2.00
N GLY A 52 0.93 1.83 -2.77
CA GLY A 52 -0.09 0.79 -2.72
C GLY A 52 0.51 -0.54 -2.30
N ILE A 53 -0.23 -1.29 -1.50
CA ILE A 53 0.12 -2.64 -1.08
C ILE A 53 -1.07 -3.54 -1.38
N PHE A 54 -0.82 -4.59 -2.14
CA PHE A 54 -1.77 -5.67 -2.40
C PHE A 54 -1.27 -6.93 -1.69
N TRP A 55 -2.16 -7.61 -0.98
CA TRP A 55 -1.86 -8.88 -0.34
C TRP A 55 -2.97 -9.90 -0.59
N ASP A 56 -2.63 -10.97 -1.32
CA ASP A 56 -3.43 -12.20 -1.36
C ASP A 56 -3.20 -13.04 -0.09
N VAL A 57 -4.16 -13.02 0.84
CA VAL A 57 -4.11 -13.73 2.12
C VAL A 57 -4.60 -15.18 1.97
N SER A 58 -5.15 -15.57 0.81
CA SER A 58 -5.58 -16.97 0.57
C SER A 58 -4.39 -17.94 0.55
N LYS A 59 -3.19 -17.43 0.30
CA LYS A 59 -1.95 -18.19 0.21
C LYS A 59 -0.95 -17.64 1.22
N LEU A 60 -1.07 -18.09 2.48
CA LEU A 60 -0.16 -17.77 3.59
C LEU A 60 1.32 -17.98 3.21
N ILE A 61 1.61 -18.96 2.35
CA ILE A 61 2.90 -19.21 1.72
C ILE A 61 2.68 -19.23 0.19
N GLY A 62 3.46 -18.45 -0.56
CA GLY A 62 3.35 -18.37 -2.03
C GLY A 62 2.20 -17.50 -2.57
N GLY A 63 1.54 -16.72 -1.72
CA GLY A 63 0.56 -15.71 -2.15
C GLY A 63 1.22 -14.52 -2.80
N GLN A 64 0.61 -14.01 -3.87
CA GLN A 64 1.09 -12.83 -4.57
C GLN A 64 0.91 -11.60 -3.69
N ARG A 65 1.98 -10.82 -3.58
CA ARG A 65 2.02 -9.61 -2.79
C ARG A 65 2.72 -8.56 -3.61
N TRP A 66 2.08 -7.42 -3.81
CA TRP A 66 2.60 -6.37 -4.66
C TRP A 66 2.76 -5.09 -3.87
N PHE A 67 3.84 -4.37 -4.16
CA PHE A 67 4.07 -3.01 -3.71
C PHE A 67 4.14 -2.10 -4.92
N ILE A 68 3.39 -1.01 -4.87
CA ILE A 68 3.28 -0.08 -5.98
C ILE A 68 3.72 1.29 -5.50
N LYS A 69 4.68 1.87 -6.21
CA LYS A 69 5.23 3.19 -5.91
C LYS A 69 5.68 3.86 -7.20
N ASN A 70 5.30 5.12 -7.40
CA ASN A 70 5.74 5.93 -8.53
C ASN A 70 5.54 5.25 -9.89
N GLY A 71 4.38 4.64 -10.13
CA GLY A 71 4.07 3.95 -11.39
C GLY A 71 4.88 2.66 -11.63
N LYS A 72 5.48 2.10 -10.58
CA LYS A 72 6.17 0.81 -10.63
C LYS A 72 5.56 -0.18 -9.65
N LYS A 73 5.38 -1.42 -10.10
CA LYS A 73 4.88 -2.57 -9.34
C LYS A 73 6.03 -3.53 -9.04
N PHE A 74 6.20 -3.88 -7.77
CA PHE A 74 7.27 -4.74 -7.26
C PHE A 74 6.65 -5.93 -6.54
N GLU A 75 7.24 -7.11 -6.67
CA GLU A 75 6.83 -8.27 -5.86
C GLU A 75 7.37 -8.11 -4.43
N LEU A 76 6.53 -8.43 -3.45
CA LEU A 76 6.91 -8.40 -2.05
C LEU A 76 7.32 -9.78 -1.57
N GLU A 77 8.60 -9.91 -1.23
CA GLU A 77 9.10 -11.06 -0.52
C GLU A 77 9.22 -10.70 0.97
N PHE A 78 8.26 -11.15 1.78
CA PHE A 78 8.40 -11.06 3.22
C PHE A 78 9.34 -12.17 3.69
N LYS A 79 10.48 -11.80 4.28
CA LYS A 79 11.17 -12.71 5.18
C LYS A 79 10.34 -12.76 6.46
N LEU A 80 9.54 -13.81 6.61
CA LEU A 80 8.88 -14.12 7.88
C LEU A 80 9.98 -14.38 8.92
N THR A 81 10.31 -13.39 9.73
CA THR A 81 11.25 -13.56 10.86
C THR A 81 10.58 -14.23 12.05
N SER A 82 9.24 -14.17 12.15
CA SER A 82 8.45 -14.97 13.08
C SER A 82 6.97 -15.04 12.66
N TRP A 83 6.25 -16.08 13.10
CA TRP A 83 4.82 -16.26 12.84
C TRP A 83 3.92 -15.21 13.50
N GLY A 84 4.46 -14.40 14.43
CA GLY A 84 3.72 -13.34 15.15
C GLY A 84 3.48 -12.08 14.31
N ASP A 85 4.28 -11.84 13.28
CA ASP A 85 4.20 -10.63 12.45
C ASP A 85 3.03 -10.66 11.44
N LEU A 86 2.38 -11.81 11.27
CA LEU A 86 1.22 -12.00 10.39
C LEU A 86 -0.12 -11.58 11.03
N GLN A 87 -0.16 -11.39 12.36
CA GLN A 87 -1.42 -11.17 13.10
C GLN A 87 -1.68 -9.72 13.52
N THR A 88 -0.78 -8.79 13.24
CA THR A 88 -1.06 -7.39 13.58
C THR A 88 -1.93 -6.79 12.49
N GLU A 89 -3.22 -6.60 12.80
CA GLU A 89 -4.11 -5.71 12.05
C GLU A 89 -3.51 -4.30 11.88
N ASP A 90 -2.52 -3.94 12.69
CA ASP A 90 -1.87 -2.63 12.78
C ASP A 90 -0.33 -2.61 12.69
N GLY A 91 0.32 -3.70 12.28
CA GLY A 91 1.79 -3.73 12.22
C GLY A 91 2.33 -2.89 11.08
N ASP A 92 3.13 -1.87 11.40
CA ASP A 92 4.00 -1.18 10.43
C ASP A 92 5.00 -2.17 9.84
N LEU A 93 4.52 -2.91 8.83
CA LEU A 93 5.35 -3.80 8.06
C LEU A 93 6.37 -2.94 7.32
N ALA A 94 7.64 -3.14 7.66
CA ALA A 94 8.76 -2.70 6.86
C ALA A 94 8.75 -3.50 5.54
N VAL A 95 7.92 -3.03 4.61
CA VAL A 95 7.75 -3.65 3.31
C VAL A 95 8.93 -3.27 2.43
N THR A 96 9.73 -4.26 2.03
CA THR A 96 10.76 -4.12 1.00
C THR A 96 10.37 -4.97 -0.19
N GLY A 97 10.25 -4.37 -1.37
CA GLY A 97 10.01 -5.09 -2.62
C GLY A 97 11.30 -5.71 -3.15
N ARG A 98 11.18 -6.84 -3.85
CA ARG A 98 12.24 -7.40 -4.70
C ARG A 98 11.91 -7.18 -6.18
N GLY A 99 12.96 -7.13 -6.99
CA GLY A 99 12.88 -6.98 -8.44
C GLY A 99 13.12 -5.55 -8.93
N LEU A 100 13.28 -5.39 -10.25
CA LEU A 100 13.56 -4.08 -10.89
C LEU A 100 12.33 -3.15 -10.92
N GLY A 101 11.16 -3.66 -10.55
CA GLY A 101 9.88 -2.97 -10.66
C GLY A 101 9.38 -2.98 -12.10
N GLU A 102 8.23 -3.57 -12.32
CA GLU A 102 7.52 -3.49 -13.60
C GLU A 102 6.83 -2.12 -13.69
N THR A 103 7.06 -1.38 -14.78
CA THR A 103 6.29 -0.17 -15.05
C THR A 103 4.82 -0.55 -15.27
N ILE A 104 3.92 0.20 -14.63
CA ILE A 104 2.48 0.10 -14.88
C ILE A 104 2.03 1.34 -15.65
N GLU A 105 1.02 1.19 -16.50
CA GLU A 105 0.50 2.29 -17.34
C GLU A 105 -0.48 3.16 -16.56
N GLU A 106 -1.06 2.61 -15.50
CA GLU A 106 -2.07 3.27 -14.68
C GLU A 106 -1.47 4.40 -13.84
N ASP A 107 -2.13 5.56 -13.89
CA ASP A 107 -1.82 6.65 -13.00
C ASP A 107 -2.27 6.30 -11.58
N VAL A 108 -1.32 6.09 -10.68
CA VAL A 108 -1.53 5.75 -9.28
C VAL A 108 -1.01 6.84 -8.33
N SER A 109 -0.95 8.08 -8.82
CA SER A 109 -0.31 9.19 -8.10
C SER A 109 -1.11 9.71 -6.89
N THR A 110 -2.42 9.48 -6.83
CA THR A 110 -3.29 9.87 -5.71
C THR A 110 -3.87 8.65 -4.99
N PRO A 111 -4.31 8.82 -3.72
CA PRO A 111 -4.96 7.72 -2.98
C PRO A 111 -6.17 7.11 -3.71
N GLU A 112 -7.06 7.89 -4.29
CA GLU A 112 -8.26 7.38 -4.98
C GLU A 112 -7.93 6.58 -6.24
N ARG A 113 -6.89 7.01 -6.97
CA ARG A 113 -6.42 6.31 -8.15
C ARG A 113 -5.72 5.01 -7.79
N MET A 114 -4.88 5.04 -6.76
CA MET A 114 -4.28 3.82 -6.19
C MET A 114 -5.36 2.85 -5.70
N ALA A 115 -6.42 3.34 -5.05
CA ALA A 115 -7.55 2.51 -4.62
C ALA A 115 -8.18 1.78 -5.80
N THR A 116 -8.50 2.52 -6.87
CA THR A 116 -9.09 1.96 -8.09
C THR A 116 -8.21 0.87 -8.69
N TYR A 117 -6.90 1.11 -8.77
CA TYR A 117 -5.94 0.15 -9.30
C TYR A 117 -5.81 -1.11 -8.42
N LEU A 118 -5.69 -0.95 -7.10
CA LEU A 118 -5.63 -2.08 -6.17
C LEU A 118 -6.90 -2.94 -6.20
N GLU A 119 -8.08 -2.33 -6.40
CA GLU A 119 -9.32 -3.06 -6.57
C GLU A 119 -9.39 -3.83 -7.89
N GLN A 120 -8.79 -3.32 -8.96
CA GLN A 120 -8.67 -4.05 -10.23
C GLN A 120 -7.78 -5.26 -10.08
N LEU A 121 -6.66 -5.15 -9.35
CA LEU A 121 -5.79 -6.29 -9.04
C LEU A 121 -6.48 -7.37 -8.18
N ALA A 122 -7.54 -7.02 -7.46
CA ALA A 122 -8.27 -7.93 -6.58
C ALA A 122 -9.41 -8.71 -7.26
N LYS A 123 -9.71 -8.42 -8.53
CA LYS A 123 -10.73 -9.10 -9.33
C LYS A 123 -10.16 -10.33 -10.03
#